data_AF-A0A060WHV6-F1
#
_entry.id   AF-A0A060WHV6-F1
#
_cell.length_a   1.000
_cell.length_b   1.000
_cell.length_c   1.000
_cell.angle_alpha   90.00
_cell.angle_beta   90.00
_cell.angle_gamma   90.00
#
_symmetry.space_group_name_H-M   'P 1'
#
loop_
_entity.id
_entity.type
_entity.pdbx_description
1 polymer ?
#
loop_
_entity_poly.entity_id
_entity_poly.type
_entity_poly.pdbx_seq_one_letter_code
_entity_poly.pdbx_strand_id
1 'polypeptide(L)'
;MRTSLDINVNGLLLLLCGVNLAGTLGYKPVIIVHGLFDGPKQFLMMSRLIQEAHPGTNVSVIDLYDNMASLKPLWVQVQGFKKLLYPIMQEAENGIHLICFSQGGLICRGLLSTLPDHNVQSFISLSSPQAGQYGDTDILKIVFPHYLKARVFHVCYSSVGQKWSICNFWNDPHQRERFLKSSNYLALLNGERPHREITEWRKNFLRINKLVLIGGPDDGVITPWESSHFGFYDINETIVEMKNQEWYGRDSFGLKTLHARGDLAVFVLSGVKHSYWHSNETVFRDCIEEWLT
;
A
#
# COMPACT_ATOMS: atom_id res chain seq x y z
N MET A 1 -60.29 69.36 1.72
CA MET A 1 -59.12 68.76 1.05
C MET A 1 -58.32 68.05 2.13
N ARG A 2 -58.54 66.75 2.33
CA ARG A 2 -57.82 65.62 1.70
C ARG A 2 -56.32 65.68 2.01
N THR A 3 -55.90 64.88 3.00
CA THR A 3 -55.13 63.61 2.86
C THR A 3 -53.62 63.90 2.99
N SER A 4 -52.78 63.11 3.65
CA SER A 4 -52.82 61.70 4.01
C SER A 4 -51.81 61.46 5.14
N LEU A 5 -52.13 60.50 6.03
CA LEU A 5 -51.14 59.77 6.80
C LEU A 5 -50.31 58.91 5.86
N ASP A 6 -48.99 58.99 5.94
CA ASP A 6 -48.10 57.93 5.45
C ASP A 6 -47.42 57.26 6.65
N ILE A 7 -48.01 56.14 7.04
CA ILE A 7 -47.38 55.11 7.87
C ILE A 7 -46.46 54.35 6.91
N ASN A 8 -45.14 54.47 7.09
CA ASN A 8 -44.21 53.57 6.42
C ASN A 8 -43.85 52.41 7.34
N VAL A 9 -43.90 51.25 6.72
CA VAL A 9 -44.12 49.91 7.25
C VAL A 9 -42.79 49.16 7.14
N ASN A 10 -42.54 48.28 8.11
CA ASN A 10 -41.55 47.19 8.06
C ASN A 10 -40.06 47.60 8.06
N GLY A 11 -39.53 47.85 9.25
CA GLY A 11 -38.14 47.50 9.57
C GLY A 11 -37.99 45.98 9.59
N LEU A 12 -37.70 45.38 8.43
CA LEU A 12 -37.33 43.98 8.30
C LEU A 12 -35.98 43.78 8.99
N LEU A 13 -36.02 43.25 10.20
CA LEU A 13 -34.84 42.76 10.91
C LEU A 13 -34.32 41.54 10.12
N LEU A 14 -33.32 41.78 9.26
CA LEU A 14 -32.52 40.73 8.63
C LEU A 14 -31.78 39.99 9.74
N LEU A 15 -32.39 38.95 10.29
CA LEU A 15 -31.66 37.86 10.93
C LEU A 15 -30.77 37.26 9.85
N LEU A 16 -29.52 37.72 9.80
CA LEU A 16 -28.42 36.95 9.23
C LEU A 16 -28.28 35.71 10.11
N CYS A 17 -29.12 34.70 9.85
CA CYS A 17 -28.78 33.32 10.15
C CYS A 17 -27.53 33.05 9.33
N GLY A 18 -26.36 33.27 9.95
CA GLY A 18 -25.11 32.70 9.50
C GLY A 18 -25.34 31.21 9.42
N VAL A 19 -25.64 30.74 8.21
CA VAL A 19 -25.47 29.34 7.87
C VAL A 19 -23.99 29.13 8.06
N ASN A 20 -23.62 28.54 9.20
CA ASN A 20 -22.33 27.90 9.36
C ASN A 20 -22.30 26.81 8.28
N LEU A 21 -21.85 27.17 7.07
CA LEU A 21 -21.18 26.23 6.19
C LEU A 21 -19.83 25.89 6.84
N ALA A 22 -19.88 25.29 8.03
CA ALA A 22 -18.94 24.24 8.34
C ALA A 22 -19.35 23.09 7.41
N GLY A 23 -18.94 23.18 6.14
CA GLY A 23 -18.86 22.00 5.32
C GLY A 23 -18.01 21.05 6.13
N THR A 24 -18.61 20.01 6.68
CA THR A 24 -17.85 18.89 7.22
C THR A 24 -17.08 18.36 6.03
N LEU A 25 -15.82 18.80 5.84
CA LEU A 25 -14.92 18.16 4.90
C LEU A 25 -14.84 16.72 5.38
N GLY A 26 -15.61 15.84 4.75
CA GLY A 26 -15.58 14.42 5.07
C GLY A 26 -14.17 13.91 4.78
N TYR A 27 -13.63 13.10 5.69
CA TYR A 27 -12.38 12.39 5.44
C TYR A 27 -12.51 11.53 4.19
N LYS A 28 -11.41 11.44 3.43
CA LYS A 28 -11.37 10.65 2.20
C LYS A 28 -11.60 9.17 2.53
N PRO A 29 -12.23 8.38 1.63
CA PRO A 29 -12.37 6.95 1.83
C PRO A 29 -11.01 6.28 2.04
N VAL A 30 -10.96 5.35 3.00
CA VAL A 30 -9.78 4.54 3.30
C VAL A 30 -10.06 3.11 2.88
N ILE A 31 -9.25 2.61 1.94
CA ILE A 31 -9.34 1.23 1.46
C ILE A 31 -8.19 0.42 2.06
N ILE A 32 -8.52 -0.72 2.64
CA ILE A 32 -7.57 -1.63 3.26
C ILE A 32 -7.44 -2.90 2.39
N VAL A 33 -6.20 -3.22 2.02
CA VAL A 33 -5.84 -4.43 1.25
C VAL A 33 -5.00 -5.36 2.14
N HIS A 34 -5.53 -6.55 2.40
CA HIS A 34 -4.93 -7.52 3.31
C HIS A 34 -3.76 -8.30 2.68
N GLY A 35 -3.08 -9.09 3.52
CA GLY A 35 -1.94 -9.93 3.16
C GLY A 35 -2.29 -11.40 2.90
N LEU A 36 -1.26 -12.25 2.98
CA LEU A 36 -1.42 -13.70 2.86
C LEU A 36 -2.31 -14.26 3.97
N PHE A 37 -3.22 -15.15 3.59
CA PHE A 37 -4.09 -15.90 4.49
C PHE A 37 -5.06 -15.07 5.37
N ASP A 38 -5.15 -13.77 5.13
CA ASP A 38 -6.03 -12.85 5.86
C ASP A 38 -7.36 -12.59 5.13
N GLY A 39 -8.19 -11.76 5.74
CA GLY A 39 -9.39 -11.14 5.18
C GLY A 39 -9.87 -9.99 6.08
N PRO A 40 -11.11 -9.49 5.93
CA PRO A 40 -11.61 -8.35 6.69
C PRO A 40 -11.58 -8.49 8.21
N LYS A 41 -11.70 -9.72 8.74
CA LYS A 41 -11.78 -9.99 10.18
C LYS A 41 -10.53 -9.55 10.96
N GLN A 42 -9.36 -9.60 10.33
CA GLN A 42 -8.09 -9.23 10.96
C GLN A 42 -7.95 -7.71 11.14
N PHE A 43 -8.69 -6.90 10.39
CA PHE A 43 -8.56 -5.45 10.38
C PHE A 43 -9.60 -4.72 11.22
N LEU A 44 -10.39 -5.43 12.04
CA LEU A 44 -11.42 -4.81 12.89
C LEU A 44 -10.86 -3.72 13.80
N MET A 45 -9.67 -3.94 14.39
CA MET A 45 -9.02 -2.95 15.24
C MET A 45 -8.54 -1.72 14.45
N MET A 46 -7.91 -1.92 13.29
CA MET A 46 -7.50 -0.81 12.41
C MET A 46 -8.71 0.03 11.98
N SER A 47 -9.78 -0.62 11.51
CA SER A 47 -11.00 0.08 11.09
C SER A 47 -11.62 0.88 12.24
N ARG A 48 -11.64 0.32 13.45
CA ARG A 48 -12.11 1.00 14.65
C ARG A 48 -11.26 2.23 14.97
N LEU A 49 -9.94 2.10 14.98
CA LEU A 49 -9.01 3.20 15.27
C LEU A 49 -9.17 4.34 14.27
N ILE A 50 -9.31 4.03 12.98
CA ILE A 50 -9.57 5.03 11.93
C ILE A 50 -10.91 5.75 12.18
N GLN A 51 -11.97 5.02 12.50
CA GLN A 51 -13.30 5.61 12.75
C GLN A 51 -13.33 6.45 14.04
N GLU A 52 -12.59 6.07 15.07
CA GLU A 52 -12.46 6.83 16.32
C GLU A 52 -11.67 8.12 16.12
N ALA A 53 -10.56 8.07 15.37
CA ALA A 53 -9.75 9.24 15.04
C ALA A 53 -10.47 10.19 14.07
N HIS A 54 -11.09 9.63 13.04
CA HIS A 54 -11.71 10.35 11.94
C HIS A 54 -13.20 9.96 11.80
N PRO A 55 -14.09 10.46 12.68
CA PRO A 55 -15.51 10.13 12.64
C PRO A 55 -16.15 10.42 11.28
N GLY A 56 -16.88 9.43 10.75
CA GLY A 56 -17.54 9.52 9.44
C GLY A 56 -16.67 9.08 8.24
N THR A 57 -15.41 8.71 8.45
CA THR A 57 -14.58 8.13 7.39
C THR A 57 -15.17 6.83 6.86
N ASN A 58 -15.33 6.72 5.54
CA ASN A 58 -15.68 5.46 4.91
C ASN A 58 -14.44 4.54 4.87
N VAL A 59 -14.42 3.52 5.72
CA VAL A 59 -13.36 2.50 5.78
C VAL A 59 -13.86 1.22 5.15
N SER A 60 -13.23 0.79 4.06
CA SER A 60 -13.56 -0.46 3.37
C SER A 60 -12.38 -1.42 3.42
N VAL A 61 -12.53 -2.54 4.12
CA VAL A 61 -11.59 -3.67 4.05
C VAL A 61 -12.09 -4.61 2.96
N ILE A 62 -11.31 -4.74 1.89
CA ILE A 62 -11.76 -5.48 0.70
C ILE A 62 -11.64 -6.99 0.95
N ASP A 63 -12.71 -7.72 0.66
CA ASP A 63 -12.86 -9.18 0.81
C ASP A 63 -12.54 -9.93 -0.50
N LEU A 64 -11.40 -9.58 -1.11
CA LEU A 64 -10.97 -10.16 -2.38
C LEU A 64 -9.65 -10.92 -2.21
N TYR A 65 -9.70 -12.21 -2.55
CA TYR A 65 -8.58 -13.15 -2.39
C TYR A 65 -8.27 -13.52 -0.94
N ASP A 66 -9.29 -13.58 -0.09
CA ASP A 66 -9.17 -14.01 1.31
C ASP A 66 -8.56 -15.41 1.48
N ASN A 67 -7.90 -15.62 2.62
CA ASN A 67 -7.38 -16.92 3.05
C ASN A 67 -6.49 -17.56 1.96
N MET A 68 -6.75 -18.80 1.58
CA MET A 68 -5.97 -19.52 0.56
C MET A 68 -6.02 -18.87 -0.83
N ALA A 69 -7.03 -18.04 -1.13
CA ALA A 69 -7.11 -17.37 -2.42
C ALA A 69 -5.99 -16.32 -2.61
N SER A 70 -5.37 -15.84 -1.52
CA SER A 70 -4.21 -14.94 -1.54
C SER A 70 -2.97 -15.59 -2.16
N LEU A 71 -2.97 -16.92 -2.36
CA LEU A 71 -1.90 -17.61 -3.08
C LEU A 71 -1.99 -17.49 -4.61
N LYS A 72 -3.09 -16.94 -5.16
CA LYS A 72 -3.22 -16.68 -6.61
C LYS A 72 -2.14 -15.71 -7.11
N PRO A 73 -1.72 -15.78 -8.38
CA PRO A 73 -0.66 -14.92 -8.91
C PRO A 73 -0.96 -13.44 -8.66
N LEU A 74 0.06 -12.65 -8.28
CA LEU A 74 -0.15 -11.25 -7.91
C LEU A 74 -0.73 -10.41 -9.05
N TRP A 75 -0.41 -10.69 -10.31
CA TRP A 75 -1.06 -10.00 -11.44
C TRP A 75 -2.56 -10.31 -11.55
N VAL A 76 -3.00 -11.51 -11.20
CA VAL A 76 -4.43 -11.83 -11.13
C VAL A 76 -5.07 -10.99 -10.03
N GLN A 77 -4.41 -10.88 -8.88
CA GLN A 77 -4.92 -10.09 -7.76
C GLN A 77 -5.01 -8.60 -8.12
N VAL A 78 -3.96 -8.02 -8.70
CA VAL A 78 -3.94 -6.63 -9.19
C VAL A 78 -5.12 -6.34 -10.13
N GLN A 79 -5.43 -7.24 -11.07
CA GLN A 79 -6.57 -7.03 -11.97
C GLN A 79 -7.92 -7.09 -11.24
N GLY A 80 -8.07 -7.99 -10.28
CA GLY A 80 -9.26 -8.06 -9.43
C GLY A 80 -9.46 -6.76 -8.63
N PHE A 81 -8.43 -6.30 -7.94
CA PHE A 81 -8.46 -5.06 -7.18
C PHE A 81 -8.68 -3.83 -8.07
N LYS A 82 -8.07 -3.77 -9.26
CA LYS A 82 -8.37 -2.68 -10.21
C LYS A 82 -9.84 -2.64 -10.59
N LYS A 83 -10.42 -3.79 -10.96
CA LYS A 83 -11.83 -3.86 -11.36
C LYS A 83 -12.76 -3.34 -10.25
N LEU A 84 -12.44 -3.65 -9.00
CA LEU A 84 -13.22 -3.26 -7.84
C LEU A 84 -12.98 -1.79 -7.44
N LEU A 85 -11.73 -1.34 -7.39
CA LEU A 85 -11.36 -0.03 -6.87
C LEU A 85 -11.50 1.10 -7.89
N TYR A 86 -11.43 0.81 -9.19
CA TYR A 86 -11.57 1.84 -10.22
C TYR A 86 -12.86 2.67 -10.09
N PRO A 87 -14.08 2.09 -10.03
CA PRO A 87 -15.29 2.89 -9.85
C PRO A 87 -15.29 3.69 -8.54
N ILE A 88 -14.78 3.12 -7.43
CA ILE A 88 -14.67 3.81 -6.13
C ILE A 88 -13.76 5.05 -6.26
N MET A 89 -12.63 4.92 -6.96
CA MET A 89 -11.74 6.04 -7.24
C MET A 89 -12.44 7.12 -8.09
N GLN A 90 -13.22 6.74 -9.10
CA GLN A 90 -13.93 7.70 -9.95
C GLN A 90 -15.04 8.46 -9.20
N GLU A 91 -15.68 7.82 -8.21
CA GLU A 91 -16.71 8.46 -7.37
C GLU A 91 -16.11 9.34 -6.26
N ALA A 92 -14.91 9.03 -5.79
CA ALA A 92 -14.22 9.79 -4.76
C ALA A 92 -13.52 11.03 -5.37
N GLU A 93 -14.25 12.14 -5.57
CA GLU A 93 -13.73 13.37 -6.20
C GLU A 93 -12.40 13.86 -5.59
N ASN A 94 -12.26 13.76 -4.26
CA ASN A 94 -11.07 14.20 -3.52
C ASN A 94 -9.99 13.11 -3.35
N GLY A 95 -10.17 11.95 -3.98
CA GLY A 95 -9.27 10.80 -3.88
C GLY A 95 -9.56 9.89 -2.70
N ILE A 96 -8.74 8.83 -2.60
CA ILE A 96 -8.81 7.82 -1.54
C ILE A 96 -7.43 7.63 -0.89
N HIS A 97 -7.40 6.99 0.28
CA HIS A 97 -6.17 6.45 0.87
C HIS A 97 -6.14 4.93 0.76
N LEU A 98 -4.95 4.37 0.61
CA LEU A 98 -4.72 2.93 0.64
C LEU A 98 -3.87 2.57 1.86
N ILE A 99 -4.33 1.61 2.66
CA ILE A 99 -3.50 0.90 3.65
C ILE A 99 -3.35 -0.53 3.17
N CYS A 100 -2.12 -0.96 2.91
CA CYS A 100 -1.86 -2.24 2.29
C CYS A 100 -0.86 -3.02 3.13
N PHE A 101 -1.33 -4.13 3.69
CA PHE A 101 -0.58 -4.91 4.69
C PHE A 101 0.13 -6.09 4.04
N SER A 102 1.40 -6.33 4.43
CA SER A 102 2.15 -7.52 4.03
C SER A 102 2.16 -7.69 2.49
N GLN A 103 1.73 -8.83 1.95
CA GLN A 103 1.58 -9.02 0.51
C GLN A 103 0.71 -7.94 -0.17
N GLY A 104 -0.28 -7.39 0.54
CA GLY A 104 -1.15 -6.33 0.05
C GLY A 104 -0.39 -5.11 -0.45
N GLY A 105 0.74 -4.74 0.16
CA GLY A 105 1.54 -3.60 -0.30
C GLY A 105 2.13 -3.80 -1.69
N LEU A 106 2.47 -5.04 -2.06
CA LEU A 106 2.90 -5.35 -3.43
C LEU A 106 1.72 -5.24 -4.40
N ILE A 107 0.55 -5.77 -4.03
CA ILE A 107 -0.69 -5.67 -4.84
C ILE A 107 -1.03 -4.20 -5.10
N CYS A 108 -1.04 -3.36 -4.06
CA CYS A 108 -1.28 -1.93 -4.19
C CYS A 108 -0.23 -1.24 -5.06
N ARG A 109 1.07 -1.52 -4.86
CA ARG A 109 2.11 -0.96 -5.72
C ARG A 109 1.93 -1.36 -7.19
N GLY A 110 1.56 -2.61 -7.45
CA GLY A 110 1.24 -3.07 -8.80
C GLY A 110 0.01 -2.39 -9.39
N LEU A 111 -1.05 -2.18 -8.60
CA LEU A 111 -2.24 -1.43 -9.00
C LEU A 111 -1.87 0.00 -9.38
N LEU A 112 -1.18 0.72 -8.49
CA LEU A 112 -0.76 2.11 -8.66
C LEU A 112 0.17 2.30 -9.86
N SER A 113 1.06 1.34 -10.10
CA SER A 113 1.93 1.36 -11.27
C SER A 113 1.16 1.17 -12.58
N THR A 114 0.03 0.45 -12.56
CA THR A 114 -0.61 -0.02 -13.80
C THR A 114 -2.00 0.57 -14.04
N LEU A 115 -2.43 1.53 -13.22
CA LEU A 115 -3.71 2.24 -13.35
C LEU A 115 -3.44 3.75 -13.60
N PRO A 116 -3.55 4.25 -14.84
CA PRO A 116 -2.98 5.54 -15.22
C PRO A 116 -3.65 6.80 -14.63
N ASP A 117 -4.87 6.66 -14.14
CA ASP A 117 -5.73 7.75 -13.71
C ASP A 117 -6.23 7.55 -12.28
N HIS A 118 -5.57 6.71 -11.48
CA HIS A 118 -5.86 6.61 -10.06
C HIS A 118 -5.71 7.98 -9.37
N ASN A 119 -6.47 8.20 -8.30
CA ASN A 119 -6.47 9.41 -7.48
C ASN A 119 -6.09 9.13 -6.01
N VAL A 120 -5.36 8.04 -5.78
CA VAL A 120 -4.81 7.68 -4.46
C VAL A 120 -3.92 8.80 -3.93
N GLN A 121 -4.25 9.29 -2.73
CA GLN A 121 -3.53 10.35 -2.04
C GLN A 121 -2.37 9.77 -1.24
N SER A 122 -2.67 8.94 -0.23
CA SER A 122 -1.67 8.26 0.59
C SER A 122 -1.67 6.79 0.27
N PHE A 123 -0.50 6.25 -0.04
CA PHE A 123 -0.23 4.83 -0.08
C PHE A 123 0.59 4.45 1.15
N ILE A 124 -0.07 3.79 2.10
CA ILE A 124 0.51 3.30 3.34
C ILE A 124 0.86 1.81 3.15
N SER A 125 2.14 1.53 2.97
CA SER A 125 2.71 0.19 2.87
C SER A 125 3.06 -0.32 4.26
N LEU A 126 2.17 -1.12 4.85
CA LEU A 126 2.28 -1.62 6.21
C LEU A 126 3.01 -2.97 6.24
N SER A 127 4.28 -2.96 6.63
CA SER A 127 5.21 -4.10 6.70
C SER A 127 5.10 -5.05 5.51
N SER A 128 5.28 -4.49 4.31
CA SER A 128 5.14 -5.21 3.03
C SER A 128 6.51 -5.57 2.46
N PRO A 129 6.70 -6.75 1.84
CA PRO A 129 8.00 -7.11 1.26
C PRO A 129 8.26 -6.36 -0.06
N GLN A 130 8.44 -5.03 0.00
CA GLN A 130 8.50 -4.17 -1.17
C GLN A 130 9.71 -4.48 -2.07
N ALA A 131 10.84 -4.88 -1.49
CA ALA A 131 12.01 -5.39 -2.22
C ALA A 131 12.03 -6.93 -2.36
N GLY A 132 10.97 -7.62 -1.94
CA GLY A 132 10.83 -9.07 -2.00
C GLY A 132 11.06 -9.78 -0.66
N GLN A 133 11.08 -11.12 -0.72
CA GLN A 133 11.24 -12.00 0.43
C GLN A 133 12.35 -13.01 0.19
N TYR A 134 13.19 -13.24 1.21
CA TYR A 134 14.18 -14.30 1.29
C TYR A 134 14.46 -14.71 2.74
N GLY A 135 13.66 -15.63 3.29
CA GLY A 135 13.80 -16.09 4.68
C GLY A 135 13.04 -17.37 4.99
N ASP A 136 13.53 -18.13 5.96
CA ASP A 136 12.87 -19.33 6.50
C ASP A 136 11.81 -18.94 7.53
N THR A 137 10.57 -18.75 7.08
CA THR A 137 9.46 -18.32 7.94
C THR A 137 8.45 -19.45 8.14
N ASP A 138 7.62 -19.37 9.17
CA ASP A 138 6.56 -20.36 9.36
C ASP A 138 5.53 -20.31 8.22
N ILE A 139 5.28 -19.13 7.63
CA ILE A 139 4.49 -18.99 6.41
C ILE A 139 5.12 -19.75 5.24
N LEU A 140 6.44 -19.67 5.08
CA LEU A 140 7.15 -20.41 4.05
C LEU A 140 7.00 -21.92 4.27
N LYS A 141 7.10 -22.41 5.51
CA LYS A 141 6.94 -23.84 5.84
C LYS A 141 5.52 -24.35 5.58
N ILE A 142 4.49 -23.51 5.71
CA ILE A 142 3.11 -23.88 5.34
C ILE A 142 3.02 -24.20 3.84
N VAL A 143 3.70 -23.42 2.99
CA VAL A 143 3.60 -23.54 1.53
C VAL A 143 4.66 -24.49 0.95
N PHE A 144 5.85 -24.54 1.55
CA PHE A 144 6.99 -25.35 1.13
C PHE A 144 7.57 -26.14 2.31
N PRO A 145 6.83 -27.12 2.88
CA PRO A 145 7.20 -27.80 4.13
C PRO A 145 8.53 -28.57 4.06
N HIS A 146 9.03 -28.88 2.86
CA HIS A 146 10.26 -29.65 2.65
C HIS A 146 11.44 -28.81 2.11
N TYR A 147 11.26 -27.49 1.94
CA TYR A 147 12.30 -26.63 1.36
C TYR A 147 12.83 -25.64 2.41
N LEU A 148 14.16 -25.58 2.51
CA LEU A 148 14.84 -24.42 3.09
C LEU A 148 14.81 -23.26 2.09
N LYS A 149 14.90 -22.01 2.57
CA LYS A 149 14.91 -20.79 1.74
C LYS A 149 15.82 -20.92 0.51
N ALA A 150 17.03 -21.45 0.72
CA ALA A 150 18.04 -21.63 -0.32
C ALA A 150 17.67 -22.63 -1.43
N ARG A 151 16.55 -23.36 -1.31
CA ARG A 151 16.06 -24.30 -2.34
C ARG A 151 14.72 -23.89 -2.95
N VAL A 152 14.05 -22.87 -2.40
CA VAL A 152 12.75 -22.37 -2.89
C VAL A 152 12.84 -21.91 -4.34
N PHE A 153 14.01 -21.43 -4.78
CA PHE A 153 14.24 -21.00 -6.17
C PHE A 153 13.96 -22.11 -7.20
N HIS A 154 14.15 -23.40 -6.85
CA HIS A 154 13.85 -24.53 -7.76
C HIS A 154 12.38 -24.58 -8.14
N VAL A 155 11.50 -24.18 -7.21
CA VAL A 155 10.07 -24.07 -7.47
C VAL A 155 9.76 -22.69 -8.03
N CYS A 156 10.14 -21.62 -7.32
CA CYS A 156 9.68 -20.28 -7.63
C CYS A 156 10.19 -19.73 -8.96
N TYR A 157 11.36 -20.12 -9.44
CA TYR A 157 11.88 -19.66 -10.74
C TYR A 157 11.54 -20.60 -11.90
N SER A 158 10.45 -21.35 -11.75
CA SER A 158 9.80 -22.10 -12.84
C SER A 158 8.51 -21.41 -13.30
N SER A 159 8.04 -21.72 -14.51
CA SER A 159 6.76 -21.20 -15.04
C SER A 159 5.55 -21.61 -14.19
N VAL A 160 5.63 -22.76 -13.51
CA VAL A 160 4.57 -23.22 -12.59
C VAL A 160 4.66 -22.48 -11.26
N GLY A 161 5.86 -22.30 -10.71
CA GLY A 161 6.07 -21.55 -9.47
C GLY A 161 5.58 -20.11 -9.56
N GLN A 162 5.81 -19.44 -10.69
CA GLN A 162 5.32 -18.08 -10.94
C GLN A 162 3.78 -17.95 -11.02
N LYS A 163 3.02 -19.05 -10.87
CA LYS A 163 1.56 -19.03 -10.65
C LYS A 163 1.16 -18.92 -9.17
N TRP A 164 2.13 -18.85 -8.25
CA TRP A 164 1.91 -18.70 -6.82
C TRP A 164 2.40 -17.32 -6.36
N SER A 165 1.58 -16.61 -5.57
CA SER A 165 1.89 -15.22 -5.16
C SER A 165 3.24 -15.11 -4.46
N ILE A 166 3.56 -16.01 -3.54
CA ILE A 166 4.85 -16.00 -2.81
C ILE A 166 6.05 -16.04 -3.76
N CYS A 167 5.96 -16.83 -4.83
CA CYS A 167 7.03 -16.90 -5.83
C CYS A 167 7.14 -15.65 -6.70
N ASN A 168 6.08 -14.84 -6.81
CA ASN A 168 6.10 -13.60 -7.57
C ASN A 168 6.98 -12.52 -6.91
N PHE A 169 7.29 -12.66 -5.61
CA PHE A 169 8.20 -11.77 -4.87
C PHE A 169 9.31 -12.48 -4.11
N TRP A 170 9.57 -13.76 -4.40
CA TRP A 170 10.76 -14.45 -3.93
C TRP A 170 12.00 -13.83 -4.58
N ASN A 171 12.86 -13.17 -3.80
CA ASN A 171 14.03 -12.46 -4.28
C ASN A 171 15.29 -13.11 -3.68
N ASP A 172 15.78 -14.15 -4.34
CA ASP A 172 16.95 -14.90 -3.91
C ASP A 172 18.23 -14.15 -4.35
N PRO A 173 19.02 -13.60 -3.41
CA PRO A 173 20.23 -12.85 -3.74
C PRO A 173 21.32 -13.73 -4.38
N HIS A 174 21.24 -15.05 -4.22
CA HIS A 174 22.20 -16.01 -4.77
C HIS A 174 21.85 -16.51 -6.16
N GLN A 175 20.62 -16.22 -6.62
CA GLN A 175 20.09 -16.72 -7.90
C GLN A 175 19.60 -15.57 -8.79
N ARG A 176 20.32 -14.45 -8.79
CA ARG A 176 19.96 -13.21 -9.50
C ARG A 176 19.63 -13.41 -10.97
N GLU A 177 20.43 -14.18 -11.71
CA GLU A 177 20.15 -14.46 -13.13
C GLU A 177 18.80 -15.16 -13.32
N ARG A 178 18.52 -16.19 -12.49
CA ARG A 178 17.24 -16.92 -12.53
C ARG A 178 16.08 -16.03 -12.10
N PHE A 179 16.28 -15.20 -11.07
CA PHE A 179 15.29 -14.22 -10.63
C PHE A 179 14.91 -13.27 -11.77
N LEU A 180 15.89 -12.63 -12.41
CA LEU A 180 15.64 -11.69 -13.51
C LEU A 180 14.96 -12.37 -14.70
N LYS A 181 15.33 -13.62 -15.01
CA LYS A 181 14.74 -14.38 -16.11
C LYS A 181 13.29 -14.82 -15.81
N SER A 182 13.01 -15.25 -14.58
CA SER A 182 11.75 -15.93 -14.25
C SER A 182 10.73 -15.07 -13.52
N SER A 183 11.15 -14.11 -12.68
CA SER A 183 10.24 -13.27 -11.87
C SER A 183 9.30 -12.48 -12.78
N ASN A 184 8.02 -12.82 -12.77
CA ASN A 184 7.04 -12.19 -13.66
C ASN A 184 6.35 -10.98 -13.02
N TYR A 185 6.70 -10.62 -11.78
CA TYR A 185 6.06 -9.55 -11.02
C TYR A 185 7.09 -8.61 -10.41
N LEU A 186 7.83 -9.04 -9.37
CA LEU A 186 8.73 -8.15 -8.62
C LEU A 186 9.83 -7.54 -9.50
N ALA A 187 10.50 -8.35 -10.33
CA ALA A 187 11.55 -7.86 -11.22
C ALA A 187 11.04 -6.85 -12.27
N LEU A 188 9.77 -6.97 -12.69
CA LEU A 188 9.13 -6.00 -13.58
C LEU A 188 8.79 -4.71 -12.83
N LEU A 189 8.12 -4.82 -11.68
CA LEU A 189 7.73 -3.65 -10.89
C LEU A 189 8.92 -2.82 -10.40
N ASN A 190 10.06 -3.46 -10.14
CA ASN A 190 11.27 -2.77 -9.73
C ASN A 190 12.06 -2.19 -10.93
N GLY A 191 11.65 -2.47 -12.17
CA GLY A 191 12.39 -2.10 -13.37
C GLY A 191 13.74 -2.79 -13.51
N GLU A 192 13.96 -3.89 -12.79
CA GLU A 192 15.18 -4.70 -12.85
C GLU A 192 15.23 -5.53 -14.14
N ARG A 193 14.06 -5.97 -14.63
CA ARG A 193 13.91 -6.49 -15.99
C ARG A 193 13.26 -5.43 -16.89
N PRO A 194 13.96 -4.97 -17.96
CA PRO A 194 13.39 -4.02 -18.91
C PRO A 194 12.10 -4.54 -19.56
N HIS A 195 11.10 -3.66 -19.69
CA HIS A 195 9.88 -3.90 -20.44
C HIS A 195 9.33 -2.56 -20.98
N ARG A 196 8.42 -2.61 -21.96
CA ARG A 196 8.01 -1.42 -22.72
C ARG A 196 7.22 -0.41 -21.91
N GLU A 197 6.53 -0.88 -20.88
CA GLU A 197 5.57 -0.14 -20.09
C GLU A 197 6.20 0.55 -18.86
N ILE A 198 7.48 0.30 -18.55
CA ILE A 198 8.11 0.78 -17.30
C ILE A 198 8.03 2.31 -17.16
N THR A 199 8.17 3.05 -18.26
CA THR A 199 8.05 4.52 -18.26
C THR A 199 6.65 4.97 -17.85
N GLU A 200 5.60 4.33 -18.38
CA GLU A 200 4.23 4.65 -17.99
C GLU A 200 3.97 4.17 -16.55
N TRP A 201 4.52 3.03 -16.15
CA TRP A 201 4.36 2.52 -14.79
C TRP A 201 4.93 3.47 -13.74
N ARG A 202 6.13 3.98 -14.00
CA ARG A 202 6.76 5.04 -13.20
C ARG A 202 5.88 6.28 -13.14
N LYS A 203 5.38 6.75 -14.29
CA LYS A 203 4.50 7.93 -14.35
C LYS A 203 3.24 7.75 -13.51
N ASN A 204 2.62 6.56 -13.57
CA ASN A 204 1.42 6.25 -12.81
C ASN A 204 1.72 6.22 -11.31
N PHE A 205 2.77 5.50 -10.90
CA PHE A 205 3.13 5.40 -9.48
C PHE A 205 3.42 6.77 -8.86
N LEU A 206 4.02 7.70 -9.61
CA LEU A 206 4.31 9.07 -9.17
C LEU A 206 3.08 9.96 -8.95
N ARG A 207 1.87 9.49 -9.31
CA ARG A 207 0.61 10.20 -9.07
C ARG A 207 0.18 10.18 -7.60
N ILE A 208 0.73 9.27 -6.78
CA ILE A 208 0.45 9.31 -5.34
C ILE A 208 1.03 10.58 -4.74
N ASN A 209 0.36 11.13 -3.72
CA ASN A 209 0.85 12.30 -3.01
C ASN A 209 1.80 11.90 -1.88
N LYS A 210 1.54 10.81 -1.17
CA LYS A 210 2.42 10.29 -0.11
C LYS A 210 2.61 8.79 -0.25
N LEU A 211 3.86 8.37 -0.07
CA LEU A 211 4.25 6.99 0.18
C LEU A 211 4.70 6.88 1.63
N VAL A 212 4.03 6.05 2.42
CA VAL A 212 4.36 5.81 3.83
C VAL A 212 4.83 4.36 3.95
N LEU A 213 6.08 4.16 4.37
CA LEU A 213 6.68 2.85 4.51
C LEU A 213 6.85 2.52 5.99
N ILE A 214 6.15 1.50 6.47
CA ILE A 214 6.15 1.10 7.88
C ILE A 214 6.72 -0.31 7.98
N GLY A 215 7.61 -0.55 8.95
CA GLY A 215 8.20 -1.87 9.21
C GLY A 215 9.12 -1.82 10.43
N GLY A 216 9.72 -2.95 10.78
CA GLY A 216 10.60 -2.99 11.95
C GLY A 216 11.30 -4.32 12.20
N PRO A 217 12.33 -4.30 13.06
CA PRO A 217 13.25 -5.44 13.25
C PRO A 217 12.59 -6.67 13.87
N ASP A 218 11.54 -6.49 14.67
CA ASP A 218 10.85 -7.58 15.39
C ASP A 218 9.68 -8.19 14.61
N ASP A 219 9.51 -7.83 13.32
CA ASP A 219 8.43 -8.31 12.45
C ASP A 219 8.36 -9.85 12.43
N GLY A 220 9.52 -10.50 12.25
CA GLY A 220 9.65 -11.96 12.34
C GLY A 220 9.08 -12.74 11.14
N VAL A 221 8.57 -12.09 10.10
CA VAL A 221 8.09 -12.71 8.86
C VAL A 221 8.74 -12.10 7.63
N ILE A 222 8.68 -10.79 7.46
CA ILE A 222 9.34 -10.10 6.36
C ILE A 222 10.85 -10.26 6.54
N THR A 223 11.52 -10.84 5.55
CA THR A 223 12.95 -11.15 5.64
C THR A 223 13.65 -10.80 4.34
N PRO A 224 14.62 -9.87 4.37
CA PRO A 224 14.97 -9.01 5.51
C PRO A 224 13.83 -8.04 5.84
N TRP A 225 13.69 -7.58 7.10
CA TRP A 225 12.59 -6.71 7.51
C TRP A 225 12.66 -5.35 6.81
N GLU A 226 13.87 -4.91 6.46
CA GLU A 226 14.20 -3.72 5.66
C GLU A 226 13.57 -3.76 4.26
N SER A 227 13.12 -4.93 3.79
CA SER A 227 12.31 -5.04 2.57
C SER A 227 11.04 -4.17 2.64
N SER A 228 10.52 -3.92 3.84
CA SER A 228 9.44 -2.96 4.11
C SER A 228 9.76 -1.53 3.66
N HIS A 229 11.05 -1.20 3.64
CA HIS A 229 11.58 0.12 3.30
C HIS A 229 12.36 0.10 1.99
N PHE A 230 12.15 -0.92 1.13
CA PHE A 230 12.92 -1.17 -0.10
C PHE A 230 14.42 -1.45 0.11
N GLY A 231 14.86 -1.76 1.32
CA GLY A 231 16.18 -2.35 1.59
C GLY A 231 16.19 -3.84 1.29
N PHE A 232 17.32 -4.41 0.88
CA PHE A 232 17.41 -5.84 0.59
C PHE A 232 18.83 -6.37 0.65
N TYR A 233 18.97 -7.69 0.70
CA TYR A 233 20.25 -8.38 0.68
C TYR A 233 21.07 -8.15 -0.59
N ASP A 234 22.37 -7.99 -0.43
CA ASP A 234 23.35 -8.28 -1.47
C ASP A 234 23.67 -9.79 -1.57
N ILE A 235 24.63 -10.14 -2.42
CA ILE A 235 25.06 -11.54 -2.63
C ILE A 235 25.61 -12.22 -1.35
N ASN A 236 26.08 -11.44 -0.38
CA ASN A 236 26.61 -11.95 0.90
C ASN A 236 25.55 -11.95 2.01
N GLU A 237 24.27 -11.71 1.67
CA GLU A 237 23.19 -11.49 2.64
C GLU A 237 23.46 -10.31 3.60
N THR A 238 24.23 -9.31 3.15
CA THR A 238 24.39 -8.03 3.84
C THR A 238 23.27 -7.09 3.41
N ILE A 239 22.69 -6.34 4.35
CA ILE A 239 21.62 -5.39 4.06
C ILE A 239 22.17 -4.21 3.26
N VAL A 240 21.59 -3.99 2.08
CA VAL A 240 21.77 -2.79 1.27
C VAL A 240 20.53 -1.92 1.40
N GLU A 241 20.72 -0.75 2.01
CA GLU A 241 19.68 0.24 2.22
C GLU A 241 19.07 0.74 0.91
N MET A 242 17.79 1.15 0.96
CA MET A 242 17.02 1.66 -0.18
C MET A 242 17.79 2.60 -1.11
N LYS A 243 18.50 3.58 -0.53
CA LYS A 243 19.19 4.63 -1.31
C LYS A 243 20.38 4.11 -2.11
N ASN A 244 20.91 2.94 -1.74
CA ASN A 244 22.04 2.28 -2.37
C ASN A 244 21.61 1.18 -3.37
N GLN A 245 20.31 0.92 -3.48
CA GLN A 245 19.78 -0.04 -4.43
C GLN A 245 19.80 0.51 -5.87
N GLU A 246 20.01 -0.36 -6.84
CA GLU A 246 20.08 0.00 -8.27
C GLU A 246 18.78 0.64 -8.77
N TRP A 247 17.63 0.12 -8.34
CA TRP A 247 16.31 0.67 -8.71
C TRP A 247 16.06 2.08 -8.15
N TYR A 248 16.64 2.40 -6.98
CA TYR A 248 16.60 3.75 -6.44
C TYR A 248 17.56 4.67 -7.22
N GLY A 249 18.79 4.22 -7.46
CA GLY A 249 19.80 4.98 -8.21
C GLY A 249 19.32 5.38 -9.60
N ARG A 250 18.67 4.45 -10.32
CA ARG A 250 18.04 4.66 -11.64
C ARG A 250 16.69 5.34 -11.59
N ASP A 251 16.10 5.47 -10.41
CA ASP A 251 14.74 5.96 -10.21
C ASP A 251 13.69 5.19 -11.05
N SER A 252 13.87 3.87 -11.14
CA SER A 252 13.18 2.98 -12.10
C SER A 252 11.66 3.13 -12.10
N PHE A 253 11.08 3.28 -10.91
CA PHE A 253 9.65 3.42 -10.69
C PHE A 253 9.29 4.71 -9.92
N GLY A 254 10.22 5.65 -9.78
CA GLY A 254 9.94 6.97 -9.19
C GLY A 254 10.21 7.13 -7.69
N LEU A 255 10.78 6.12 -7.02
CA LEU A 255 11.06 6.17 -5.58
C LEU A 255 12.02 7.30 -5.17
N LYS A 256 13.07 7.54 -5.96
CA LYS A 256 14.01 8.65 -5.73
C LYS A 256 13.33 9.99 -5.99
N THR A 257 12.45 10.07 -6.98
CA THR A 257 11.63 11.25 -7.23
C THR A 257 10.68 11.55 -6.06
N LEU A 258 9.94 10.56 -5.53
CA LEU A 258 9.07 10.74 -4.36
C LEU A 258 9.85 11.23 -3.14
N HIS A 259 11.00 10.62 -2.88
CA HIS A 259 11.87 11.03 -1.79
C HIS A 259 12.39 12.47 -1.97
N ALA A 260 12.84 12.86 -3.17
CA ALA A 260 13.27 14.22 -3.46
C ALA A 260 12.13 15.26 -3.36
N ARG A 261 10.88 14.86 -3.63
CA ARG A 261 9.68 15.70 -3.50
C ARG A 261 9.22 15.89 -2.05
N GLY A 262 9.81 15.16 -1.09
CA GLY A 262 9.36 15.16 0.31
C GLY A 262 8.13 14.29 0.56
N ASP A 263 7.82 13.38 -0.38
CA ASP A 263 6.60 12.58 -0.40
C ASP A 263 6.79 11.12 0.00
N LEU A 264 7.95 10.83 0.58
CA LEU A 264 8.27 9.55 1.19
C LEU A 264 8.44 9.73 2.71
N ALA A 265 7.61 9.05 3.49
CA ALA A 265 7.76 8.90 4.93
C ALA A 265 8.18 7.46 5.27
N VAL A 266 9.14 7.30 6.18
CA VAL A 266 9.66 5.99 6.60
C VAL A 266 9.56 5.90 8.12
N PHE A 267 8.90 4.86 8.61
CA PHE A 267 8.71 4.58 10.03
C PHE A 267 9.31 3.22 10.39
N VAL A 268 10.23 3.23 11.35
CA VAL A 268 10.83 2.04 11.95
C VAL A 268 10.28 1.90 13.37
N LEU A 269 9.59 0.80 13.67
CA LEU A 269 9.06 0.52 15.01
C LEU A 269 9.58 -0.83 15.50
N SER A 270 10.20 -0.85 16.69
CA SER A 270 10.61 -2.10 17.35
C SER A 270 9.46 -2.68 18.18
N GLY A 271 9.54 -3.96 18.53
CA GLY A 271 8.58 -4.65 19.40
C GLY A 271 7.26 -5.04 18.75
N VAL A 272 7.08 -4.83 17.44
CA VAL A 272 5.85 -5.19 16.72
C VAL A 272 6.10 -6.42 15.84
N LYS A 273 5.44 -7.54 16.18
CA LYS A 273 5.45 -8.74 15.31
C LYS A 273 4.55 -8.53 14.10
N HIS A 274 4.81 -9.28 13.04
CA HIS A 274 4.10 -9.15 11.76
C HIS A 274 2.57 -9.14 11.89
N SER A 275 2.01 -10.04 12.68
CA SER A 275 0.55 -10.17 12.89
C SER A 275 -0.08 -9.02 13.69
N TYR A 276 0.71 -8.10 14.24
CA TYR A 276 0.23 -7.00 15.08
C TYR A 276 0.31 -5.62 14.42
N TRP A 277 0.93 -5.48 13.25
CA TRP A 277 1.03 -4.17 12.57
C TRP A 277 -0.34 -3.51 12.33
N HIS A 278 -1.36 -4.29 11.99
CA HIS A 278 -2.72 -3.78 11.75
C HIS A 278 -3.63 -3.82 13.00
N SER A 279 -3.09 -4.16 14.16
CA SER A 279 -3.85 -4.26 15.43
C SER A 279 -3.07 -3.67 16.61
N ASN A 280 -2.23 -2.68 16.31
CA ASN A 280 -1.43 -1.97 17.31
C ASN A 280 -1.75 -0.48 17.26
N GLU A 281 -2.21 0.06 18.39
CA GLU A 281 -2.59 1.47 18.49
C GLU A 281 -1.41 2.42 18.29
N THR A 282 -0.22 2.08 18.78
CA THR A 282 0.99 2.88 18.58
C THR A 282 1.35 2.98 17.10
N VAL A 283 1.27 1.86 16.37
CA VAL A 283 1.46 1.86 14.91
C VAL A 283 0.48 2.80 14.22
N PHE A 284 -0.80 2.79 14.64
CA PHE A 284 -1.81 3.66 14.05
C PHE A 284 -1.53 5.15 14.35
N ARG A 285 -1.39 5.50 15.63
CA ARG A 285 -1.23 6.88 16.09
C ARG A 285 0.06 7.51 15.55
N ASP A 286 1.17 6.77 15.59
CA ASP A 286 2.49 7.33 15.31
C ASP A 286 2.86 7.28 13.81
N CYS A 287 2.21 6.43 13.02
CA CYS A 287 2.66 6.18 11.63
C CYS A 287 1.55 6.25 10.57
N ILE A 288 0.26 6.23 10.94
CA ILE A 288 -0.84 6.11 9.98
C ILE A 288 -1.78 7.31 10.04
N GLU A 289 -2.20 7.72 11.24
CA GLU A 289 -3.28 8.68 11.45
C GLU A 289 -3.11 9.98 10.65
N GLU A 290 -1.93 10.60 10.71
CA GLU A 290 -1.65 11.88 10.04
C GLU A 290 -1.80 11.83 8.51
N TRP A 291 -1.77 10.62 7.92
CA TRP A 291 -1.80 10.42 6.48
C TRP A 291 -3.21 10.10 5.95
N LEU A 292 -4.23 10.06 6.81
CA LEU A 292 -5.62 9.72 6.46
C LEU A 292 -6.57 10.94 6.45
N THR A 293 -6.03 12.13 6.19
CA THR A 293 -6.77 13.41 6.07
C THR A 293 -7.07 13.76 4.62
#